data_AF-A0A3D6B4Y7-F1
#
_entry.id   AF-A0A3D6B4Y7-F1
#
_cell.length_a   1.000
_cell.length_b   1.000
_cell.length_c   1.000
_cell.angle_alpha   90.00
_cell.angle_beta   90.00
_cell.angle_gamma   90.00
#
_symmetry.space_group_name_H-M   'P 1'
#
loop_
_entity.id
_entity.type
_entity.pdbx_description
1 polymer ?
#
loop_
_entity_poly.entity_id
_entity_poly.type
_entity_poly.pdbx_seq_one_letter_code
_entity_poly.pdbx_strand_id
1 'polypeptide(L)'
;MKRFAEAIMWVLYECLGLQTDYLLCQPNDKEGHFILSEIMKTGNFGQDDTRYKGNSKLKMMARRSVHLLIHYPSEVVWTPIWLVYHKIWKSVKKRKINHTT
;
A
#
# COMPACT_ATOMS: atom_id res chain seq x y z
N MET A 1 -4.04 7.12 -8.71
CA MET A 1 -3.36 6.00 -9.40
C MET A 1 -2.27 6.50 -10.33
N LYS A 2 -2.51 7.58 -11.08
CA LYS A 2 -1.54 8.11 -12.06
C LYS A 2 -0.16 8.38 -11.46
N ARG A 3 -0.06 9.23 -10.43
CA ARG A 3 1.23 9.57 -9.79
C ARG A 3 2.00 8.36 -9.24
N PHE A 4 1.28 7.36 -8.71
CA PHE A 4 1.89 6.12 -8.22
C PHE A 4 2.42 5.28 -9.39
N ALA A 5 1.62 5.14 -10.46
CA ALA A 5 2.04 4.46 -11.67
C ALA A 5 3.25 5.14 -12.31
N GLU A 6 3.28 6.48 -12.38
CA GLU A 6 4.42 7.27 -12.88
C GLU A 6 5.68 7.04 -12.03
N ALA A 7 5.55 6.94 -10.70
CA ALA A 7 6.65 6.64 -9.80
C ALA A 7 7.21 5.23 -10.00
N ILE A 8 6.33 4.22 -10.11
CA ILE A 8 6.73 2.83 -10.36
C ILE A 8 7.33 2.67 -11.76
N MET A 9 6.77 3.34 -12.78
CA MET A 9 7.34 3.36 -14.13
C MET A 9 8.76 3.92 -14.12
N TRP A 10 9.02 4.98 -13.34
CA TRP A 10 10.37 5.49 -13.17
C TRP A 10 11.32 4.46 -12.54
N VAL A 11 10.89 3.77 -11.48
CA VAL A 11 11.73 2.72 -10.85
C VAL A 11 12.00 1.56 -11.82
N LEU A 12 10.98 1.12 -12.57
CA LEU A 12 11.13 0.03 -13.53
C LEU A 12 12.07 0.42 -14.67
N TYR A 13 11.94 1.64 -15.18
CA TYR A 13 12.79 2.19 -16.23
C TYR A 13 14.23 2.37 -15.74
N GLU A 14 14.43 3.17 -14.69
CA GLU A 14 15.75 3.65 -14.28
C GLU A 14 16.55 2.58 -13.50
N CYS A 15 15.89 1.83 -12.61
CA CYS A 15 16.58 0.88 -11.73
C CYS A 15 16.55 -0.55 -12.26
N LEU A 16 15.55 -0.93 -13.05
CA LEU A 16 15.36 -2.29 -13.55
C LEU A 16 15.56 -2.41 -15.07
N GLY A 17 15.84 -1.31 -15.76
CA GLY A 17 16.18 -1.29 -17.20
C GLY A 17 15.01 -1.61 -18.12
N LEU A 18 13.77 -1.29 -17.73
CA LEU A 18 12.60 -1.46 -18.58
C LEU A 18 12.73 -0.61 -19.85
N GLN A 19 12.50 -1.21 -21.03
CA GLN A 19 12.52 -0.46 -22.29
C GLN A 19 11.35 0.53 -22.35
N THR A 20 11.56 1.65 -23.06
CA THR A 20 10.58 2.73 -23.21
C THR A 20 9.27 2.27 -23.84
N ASP A 21 9.32 1.25 -24.70
CA ASP A 21 8.15 0.70 -25.40
C ASP A 21 7.16 0.00 -24.47
N TYR A 22 7.60 -0.36 -23.25
CA TYR A 22 6.76 -0.99 -22.23
C TYR A 22 6.25 0.00 -21.16
N LEU A 23 6.54 1.30 -21.30
CA LEU A 23 6.06 2.31 -20.36
C LEU A 23 4.55 2.53 -20.54
N LEU A 24 3.79 2.22 -19.49
CA LEU A 24 2.34 2.45 -19.47
C LEU A 24 1.96 3.92 -19.29
N CYS A 25 2.87 4.72 -18.74
CA CYS A 25 2.71 6.16 -18.56
C CYS A 25 4.09 6.84 -18.46
N GLN A 26 4.13 8.16 -18.56
CA GLN A 26 5.37 8.92 -18.44
C GLN A 26 5.96 8.74 -17.02
N PRO A 27 7.23 8.30 -16.89
CA PRO A 27 7.86 8.17 -15.58
C PRO A 27 8.04 9.55 -14.93
N ASN A 28 7.99 9.58 -13.59
CA ASN A 28 8.19 10.80 -12.82
C ASN A 28 9.33 10.63 -11.81
N ASP A 29 10.45 11.29 -12.07
CA ASP A 29 11.68 11.15 -11.29
C ASP A 29 11.51 11.51 -9.81
N LYS A 30 10.76 12.58 -9.52
CA LYS A 30 10.59 13.05 -8.13
C LYS A 30 9.82 12.04 -7.29
N GLU A 31 8.74 11.50 -7.84
CA GLU A 31 7.95 10.47 -7.16
C GLU A 31 8.70 9.13 -7.17
N GLY A 32 9.44 8.84 -8.23
CA GLY A 32 10.29 7.66 -8.39
C GLY A 32 11.37 7.56 -7.32
N HIS A 33 12.12 8.63 -7.07
CA HIS A 33 13.11 8.69 -6.00
C HIS A 33 12.47 8.50 -4.61
N PHE A 34 11.31 9.13 -4.38
CA PHE A 34 10.59 8.98 -3.12
C PHE A 34 10.20 7.51 -2.88
N ILE A 35 9.54 6.88 -3.86
CA ILE A 35 9.06 5.50 -3.71
C ILE A 35 10.21 4.49 -3.65
N LEU A 36 11.29 4.70 -4.40
CA LEU A 36 12.49 3.87 -4.32
C LEU A 36 13.11 3.96 -2.92
N SER A 37 13.19 5.16 -2.34
CA SER A 37 13.71 5.33 -0.99
C SER A 37 12.87 4.58 0.06
N GLU A 38 11.55 4.54 -0.13
CA GLU A 38 10.66 3.77 0.74
C GLU A 38 10.82 2.27 0.52
N ILE A 39 10.94 1.78 -0.71
CA ILE A 39 11.20 0.36 -1.01
C ILE A 39 12.51 -0.10 -0.37
N MET A 40 13.59 0.68 -0.53
CA MET A 40 14.91 0.34 0.03
C MET A 40 14.92 0.33 1.56
N LYS A 41 14.15 1.21 2.21
CA LYS A 41 14.04 1.26 3.68
C LYS A 41 13.14 0.17 4.25
N THR A 42 12.13 -0.24 3.48
CA THR A 42 10.97 -0.94 4.02
C THR A 42 10.80 -2.36 3.46
N GLY A 43 11.60 -2.70 2.44
CA GLY A 43 11.48 -3.94 1.68
C GLY A 43 10.22 -3.95 0.82
N ASN A 44 9.63 -5.13 0.65
CA ASN A 44 8.41 -5.33 -0.14
C ASN A 44 7.19 -4.69 0.57
N PHE A 45 6.95 -3.39 0.34
CA PHE A 45 5.77 -2.65 0.83
C PHE A 45 5.54 -2.70 2.35
N GLY A 46 6.58 -2.48 3.17
CA GLY A 46 6.37 -2.54 4.63
C GLY A 46 6.82 -3.85 5.25
N GLN A 47 6.99 -4.92 4.48
CA GLN A 47 7.13 -6.26 5.03
C GLN A 47 8.29 -6.37 6.03
N ASP A 48 9.43 -5.78 5.69
CA ASP A 48 10.65 -5.84 6.51
C ASP A 48 10.88 -4.57 7.35
N ASP A 49 9.87 -3.69 7.48
CA ASP A 49 9.99 -2.47 8.27
C ASP A 49 10.22 -2.77 9.76
N THR A 50 11.41 -2.44 10.26
CA THR A 50 11.78 -2.63 11.65
C THR A 50 11.32 -1.50 12.57
N ARG A 51 10.95 -0.32 12.03
CA ARG A 51 10.58 0.90 12.81
C ARG A 51 9.32 0.72 13.66
N TYR A 52 8.47 -0.25 13.31
CA TYR A 52 7.19 -0.51 13.97
C TYR A 52 7.13 -1.85 14.71
N LYS A 53 8.27 -2.53 14.88
CA LYS A 53 8.36 -3.76 15.69
C LYS A 53 7.89 -3.44 17.12
N GLY A 54 6.80 -4.09 17.57
CA GLY A 54 6.18 -3.89 18.88
C GLY A 54 4.79 -3.23 18.85
N ASN A 55 4.36 -2.65 17.72
CA ASN A 55 3.00 -2.14 17.58
C ASN A 55 1.99 -3.25 17.21
N SER A 56 0.72 -3.07 17.61
CA SER A 56 -0.39 -3.92 17.13
C SER A 56 -0.36 -4.01 15.60
N LYS A 57 -0.58 -5.22 15.05
CA LYS A 57 -0.59 -5.50 13.60
C LYS A 57 -1.43 -4.48 12.83
N LEU A 58 -2.58 -4.06 13.39
CA LEU A 58 -3.45 -3.07 12.77
C LEU A 58 -2.82 -1.66 12.74
N LYS A 59 -2.14 -1.26 13.81
CA LYS A 59 -1.47 0.05 13.93
C LYS A 59 -0.24 0.12 13.03
N MET A 60 0.45 -1.01 12.86
CA MET A 60 1.56 -1.18 11.93
C MET A 60 1.08 -1.08 10.47
N MET A 61 0.02 -1.82 10.09
CA MET A 61 -0.55 -1.71 8.74
C MET A 61 -1.11 -0.32 8.46
N ALA A 62 -1.84 0.29 9.40
CA ALA A 62 -2.36 1.63 9.23
C ALA A 62 -1.23 2.66 9.03
N ARG A 63 -0.17 2.63 9.84
CA ARG A 63 0.96 3.58 9.68
C ARG A 63 1.77 3.34 8.41
N ARG A 64 1.96 2.09 7.99
CA ARG A 64 2.57 1.71 6.71
C ARG A 64 1.75 2.27 5.54
N SER A 65 0.43 2.08 5.59
CA SER A 65 -0.47 2.64 4.59
C SER A 65 -0.48 4.16 4.63
N VAL A 66 -0.39 4.81 5.81
CA VAL A 66 -0.47 6.28 5.99
C VAL A 66 0.61 7.03 5.22
N HIS A 67 1.82 6.47 5.11
CA HIS A 67 2.90 7.14 4.40
C HIS A 67 2.76 7.07 2.87
N LEU A 68 2.21 5.97 2.33
CA LEU A 68 1.74 5.88 0.94
C LEU A 68 0.45 6.70 0.71
N LEU A 69 -0.45 6.73 1.70
CA LEU A 69 -1.76 7.41 1.76
C LEU A 69 -1.65 8.92 1.54
N ILE A 70 -0.60 9.54 2.08
CA ILE A 70 -0.39 11.00 1.99
C ILE A 70 -0.06 11.42 0.55
N HIS A 71 0.62 10.56 -0.23
CA HIS A 71 0.90 10.83 -1.64
C HIS A 71 -0.26 10.43 -2.58
N TYR A 72 -1.09 9.44 -2.19
CA TYR A 72 -2.14 8.87 -3.05
C TYR A 72 -3.53 8.78 -2.37
N PRO A 73 -4.14 9.92 -2.01
CA PRO A 73 -5.33 9.96 -1.15
C PRO A 73 -6.59 9.32 -1.76
N SER A 74 -6.75 9.34 -3.08
CA SER A 74 -7.94 8.76 -3.74
C SER A 74 -8.02 7.23 -3.68
N GLU A 75 -6.92 6.56 -3.36
CA GLU A 75 -6.84 5.09 -3.41
C GLU A 75 -7.09 4.44 -2.06
N VAL A 76 -6.86 5.18 -0.97
CA VAL A 76 -6.63 4.56 0.33
C VAL A 76 -7.62 5.06 1.40
N VAL A 77 -8.60 5.89 1.04
CA VAL A 77 -9.79 6.14 1.89
C VAL A 77 -10.71 4.92 1.90
N TRP A 78 -10.79 4.20 0.78
CA TRP A 78 -11.71 3.06 0.66
C TRP A 78 -11.24 1.82 1.42
N THR A 79 -9.93 1.59 1.49
CA THR A 79 -9.36 0.43 2.18
C THR A 79 -9.64 0.38 3.69
N PRO A 80 -9.46 1.43 4.51
CA PRO A 80 -9.84 1.39 5.92
C PRO A 80 -11.34 1.26 6.12
N ILE A 81 -12.15 1.91 5.27
CA ILE A 81 -13.63 1.78 5.28
C ILE A 81 -14.02 0.32 5.01
N TRP A 82 -13.47 -0.29 3.97
CA TRP A 82 -13.73 -1.68 3.60
C TRP A 82 -13.26 -2.66 4.67
N LEU A 83 -12.07 -2.45 5.26
CA LEU A 83 -11.56 -3.29 6.35
C LEU A 83 -12.48 -3.28 7.58
N VAL A 84 -12.96 -2.09 7.97
CA VAL A 84 -13.90 -1.95 9.08
C VAL A 84 -15.23 -2.63 8.74
N TYR A 85 -15.79 -2.35 7.57
CA TYR A 85 -17.02 -2.99 7.09
C TYR A 85 -16.90 -4.52 7.08
N HIS A 86 -15.84 -5.06 6.48
CA HIS A 86 -15.61 -6.49 6.36
C HIS A 86 -15.41 -7.16 7.73
N LYS A 87 -14.76 -6.47 8.67
CA LYS A 87 -14.64 -6.94 10.06
C LYS A 87 -16.00 -7.03 10.76
N ILE A 88 -16.85 -6.02 10.58
CA ILE A 88 -18.22 -6.02 11.10
C ILE A 88 -19.02 -7.17 10.47
N TRP A 89 -18.96 -7.31 9.15
CA TRP A 89 -19.66 -8.37 8.42
C TRP A 89 -19.26 -9.78 8.91
N LYS A 90 -17.95 -10.07 9.04
CA LYS A 90 -17.48 -11.35 9.60
C LYS A 90 -18.01 -11.60 11.00
N SER A 91 -18.05 -10.55 11.85
CA SER A 91 -18.53 -10.66 13.23
C SER A 91 -20.03 -10.93 13.31
N VAL A 92 -20.83 -10.39 12.37
CA VAL A 92 -22.26 -10.66 12.25
C VAL A 92 -22.51 -12.07 11.74
N LYS A 93 -21.77 -12.52 10.70
CA LYS A 93 -21.89 -13.88 10.16
C LYS A 93 -21.55 -14.95 11.20
N LYS A 94 -20.49 -14.75 11.98
CA LYS A 94 -20.07 -15.67 13.05
C LYS A 94 -21.12 -15.78 14.16
N ARG A 95 -21.78 -14.67 14.51
CA ARG A 95 -22.89 -14.65 15.48
C ARG A 95 -24.13 -15.42 15.00
N LYS A 96 -24.47 -15.34 13.71
CA LYS A 96 -25.61 -16.10 13.14
C LYS A 96 -25.39 -17.63 13.18
N ILE A 97 -24.16 -18.08 12.91
CA ILE A 97 -23.82 -19.51 12.92
C ILE A 97 -23.91 -20.10 14.35
N ASN A 98 -23.43 -19.37 15.36
CA ASN A 98 -23.47 -19.83 16.75
C ASN A 98 -24.87 -19.86 17.39
N HIS A 99 -25.88 -19.24 16.76
CA HIS A 99 -27.27 -19.25 17.23
C HIS A 99 -28.11 -20.37 16.56
N THR A 100 -27.55 -21.06 15.56
CA THR A 100 -28.23 -22.13 14.81
C THR A 100 -27.69 -23.53 15.14
N THR A 101 -26.74 -23.64 16.08
CA THR A 101 -26.24 -24.90 16.68
C THR A 101 -26.64 -24.89 18.15
#